data_AF-C3N1A9-F1
#
_entry.id   AF-C3N1A9-F1
#
_cell.length_a   1.000
_cell.length_b   1.000
_cell.length_c   1.000
_cell.angle_alpha   90.00
_cell.angle_beta   90.00
_cell.angle_gamma   90.00
#
_symmetry.space_group_name_H-M   'P 1'
#
loop_
_entity.id
_entity.type
_entity.pdbx_description
1 polymer ?
#
loop_
_entity_poly.entity_id
_entity_poly.type
_entity_poly.pdbx_seq_one_letter_code
_entity_poly.pdbx_strand_id
1 'polypeptide(L)' 'MVSVKSILAGILLLIPFIVYFAIPTYNKVEPDLGSLPFFYWYQTVWLAISTILFSIAALLLARR' A
#
# COMPACT_ATOMS: atom_id res chain seq x y z
N MET A 1 9.20 -10.17 -23.98
CA MET A 1 8.26 -9.03 -24.11
C MET A 1 7.60 -8.77 -22.77
N VAL A 2 7.50 -7.51 -22.34
CA VAL A 2 6.77 -7.13 -21.13
C VAL A 2 5.27 -7.27 -21.41
N SER A 3 4.55 -8.04 -20.59
CA SER A 3 3.10 -8.22 -20.74
C SER A 3 2.32 -7.15 -19.97
N VAL A 4 1.07 -6.88 -20.39
CA VAL A 4 0.17 -5.97 -19.66
C VAL A 4 0.02 -6.38 -18.19
N LYS A 5 -0.08 -7.70 -17.90
CA LYS A 5 -0.14 -8.22 -16.53
C LYS A 5 1.11 -7.83 -15.71
N SER A 6 2.29 -7.82 -16.33
CA SER A 6 3.54 -7.41 -15.70
C SER A 6 3.54 -5.94 -15.33
N ILE A 7 3.01 -5.09 -16.21
CA ILE A 7 2.90 -3.64 -15.98
C ILE A 7 1.93 -3.38 -14.83
N LEU A 8 0.75 -4.01 -14.85
CA LEU A 8 -0.24 -3.89 -13.78
C LEU A 8 0.31 -4.34 -12.43
N ALA A 9 1.00 -5.48 -12.38
CA ALA A 9 1.65 -5.94 -11.16
C ALA A 9 2.70 -4.94 -10.65
N GLY A 10 3.52 -4.36 -11.54
CA GLY A 10 4.47 -3.31 -11.17
C GLY A 10 3.80 -2.08 -10.55
N ILE A 11 2.69 -1.62 -11.14
CA ILE A 11 1.92 -0.49 -10.60
C ILE A 11 1.38 -0.82 -9.20
N LEU A 12 0.75 -1.98 -9.03
CA LEU A 12 0.21 -2.41 -7.73
C LEU A 12 1.30 -2.49 -6.65
N LEU A 13 2.49 -2.97 -7.01
CA LEU A 13 3.63 -3.05 -6.09
C LEU A 13 4.18 -1.68 -5.71
N LEU A 14 4.13 -0.69 -6.60
CA LEU A 14 4.66 0.67 -6.35
C LEU A 14 3.76 1.52 -5.44
N ILE A 15 2.44 1.29 -5.45
CA ILE A 15 1.47 2.10 -4.66
C ILE A 15 1.84 2.18 -3.18
N PRO A 16 2.09 1.06 -2.45
CA PRO A 16 2.48 1.12 -1.05
C PRO A 16 3.72 1.97 -0.78
N PHE A 17 4.76 1.86 -1.63
CA PHE A 17 5.98 2.65 -1.44
C PHE A 17 5.73 4.15 -1.55
N ILE A 18 4.93 4.58 -2.54
CA ILE A 18 4.59 6.00 -2.71
C ILE A 18 3.87 6.51 -1.46
N VAL A 19 2.93 5.73 -0.92
CA VAL A 19 2.18 6.10 0.29
C VAL A 19 3.11 6.19 1.50
N TYR A 20 3.93 5.17 1.76
CA TYR A 20 4.81 5.18 2.92
C TYR A 20 5.92 6.25 2.82
N PHE A 21 6.39 6.60 1.62
CA PHE A 21 7.34 7.71 1.45
C PHE A 21 6.70 9.09 1.58
N ALA A 22 5.38 9.22 1.43
CA ALA A 22 4.66 10.47 1.65
C ALA A 22 4.50 10.79 3.16
N ILE A 23 5.59 10.67 3.94
CA ILE A 23 5.63 10.82 5.41
C ILE A 23 4.86 12.05 5.93
N PRO A 24 5.00 13.26 5.34
CA PRO A 24 4.29 14.43 5.85
C PRO A 24 2.75 14.31 5.80
N THR A 25 2.21 13.40 5.00
CA THR A 25 0.76 13.23 4.86
C THR A 25 0.13 12.55 6.07
N TYR A 26 0.89 11.69 6.76
CA TYR A 26 0.39 10.87 7.87
C TYR A 26 1.17 10.97 9.18
N ASN A 27 2.35 11.61 9.18
CA ASN A 27 3.12 11.83 10.40
C ASN A 27 2.55 12.99 11.24
N LYS A 28 1.39 12.75 11.84
CA LYS A 28 0.68 13.69 12.71
C LYS A 28 -0.15 12.94 13.74
N VAL A 29 -0.61 13.66 14.75
CA VAL A 29 -1.44 13.09 15.83
C VAL A 29 -2.90 13.01 15.41
N GLU A 30 -3.45 14.08 14.87
CA GLU A 30 -4.85 14.16 14.49
C GLU A 30 -5.09 13.83 12.99
N PRO A 31 -6.22 13.20 12.64
CA PRO A 31 -7.25 12.68 13.55
C PRO A 31 -6.80 11.39 14.25
N ASP A 32 -7.07 11.28 15.54
CA ASP A 32 -6.80 10.08 16.33
C ASP A 32 -8.04 9.19 16.45
N LEU A 33 -7.80 7.90 16.66
CA LEU A 33 -8.86 6.94 17.00
C LEU A 33 -8.78 6.68 18.51
N GLY A 34 -9.42 7.55 19.29
CA GLY A 34 -9.46 7.50 20.75
C GLY A 34 -8.15 7.91 21.41
N SER A 35 -7.16 7.03 21.42
CA SER A 35 -5.79 7.34 21.91
C SER A 35 -4.72 6.82 20.96
N LEU A 36 -5.14 6.44 19.74
CA LEU A 36 -4.28 5.96 18.68
C LEU A 36 -4.05 7.09 17.65
N PRO A 37 -2.86 7.73 17.64
CA PRO A 37 -2.55 8.80 16.70
C PRO A 37 -2.72 8.42 15.22
N PHE A 38 -2.96 9.41 14.37
CA PHE A 38 -3.11 9.26 12.91
C PHE A 38 -1.99 8.43 12.29
N PHE A 39 -0.74 8.73 12.67
CA PHE A 39 0.43 7.98 12.21
C PHE A 39 0.26 6.46 12.31
N TYR A 40 -0.22 5.95 13.45
CA TYR A 40 -0.31 4.51 13.68
C TYR A 40 -1.47 3.85 12.97
N TRP A 41 -2.68 4.41 13.10
CA TRP A 41 -3.85 3.74 12.53
C TRP A 41 -3.85 3.85 11.00
N TYR A 42 -3.39 4.97 10.45
CA TYR A 42 -3.26 5.15 9.00
C TYR A 42 -2.31 4.10 8.41
N GLN A 43 -1.14 3.91 9.03
CA GLN A 43 -0.20 2.87 8.62
C GLN A 43 -0.77 1.46 8.76
N THR A 44 -1.54 1.20 9.82
CA THR A 44 -2.17 -0.12 10.05
C THR A 44 -3.20 -0.44 8.96
N VAL A 45 -4.04 0.53 8.58
CA VAL A 45 -4.98 0.39 7.46
C VAL A 45 -4.22 0.16 6.15
N TRP A 46 -3.16 0.95 5.91
CA TRP A 46 -2.34 0.79 4.72
C TRP A 46 -1.55 -0.51 4.69
N LEU A 47 -1.22 -1.12 5.82
CA LEU A 47 -0.63 -2.45 5.89
C LEU A 47 -1.58 -3.51 5.33
N ALA A 48 -2.86 -3.45 5.73
CA ALA A 48 -3.90 -4.34 5.20
C ALA A 48 -4.12 -4.12 3.69
N ILE A 49 -4.21 -2.85 3.25
CA ILE A 49 -4.34 -2.49 1.82
C ILE A 49 -3.12 -3.01 1.04
N SER A 50 -1.91 -2.82 1.56
CA SER A 50 -0.67 -3.28 0.91
C SER A 50 -0.66 -4.80 0.74
N THR A 51 -1.14 -5.54 1.73
CA THR A 51 -1.29 -7.00 1.65
C THR A 51 -2.21 -7.40 0.51
N ILE A 52 -3.35 -6.70 0.34
CA ILE A 52 -4.29 -6.95 -0.76
C ILE A 52 -3.63 -6.65 -2.12
N LEU A 53 -2.97 -5.49 -2.26
CA LEU A 53 -2.30 -5.08 -3.49
C LEU A 53 -1.20 -6.07 -3.90
N PHE A 54 -0.37 -6.50 -2.96
CA PHE A 54 0.69 -7.47 -3.19
C PHE A 54 0.13 -8.86 -3.52
N SER A 55 -0.96 -9.27 -2.87
CA SER A 55 -1.64 -10.54 -3.18
C SER A 55 -2.19 -10.54 -4.61
N ILE A 56 -2.84 -9.45 -5.05
CA ILE A 56 -3.33 -9.31 -6.43
C ILE A 56 -2.16 -9.33 -7.42
N ALA A 57 -1.09 -8.58 -7.15
CA ALA A 57 0.11 -8.59 -7.98
C ALA A 57 0.71 -10.00 -8.09
N ALA A 58 0.81 -10.73 -6.97
CA ALA A 58 1.28 -12.11 -6.95
C ALA A 58 0.38 -13.04 -7.79
N LEU A 59 -0.94 -12.92 -7.69
CA LEU A 59 -1.89 -13.71 -8.49
C LEU A 59 -1.79 -13.40 -10.00
N LEU A 60 -1.57 -12.14 -10.37
CA LEU A 60 -1.36 -11.74 -11.76
C LEU A 60 -0.07 -12.31 -12.35
N LEU A 61 0.97 -12.44 -11.52
CA LEU A 61 2.27 -12.97 -11.91
C LEU A 61 2.36 -14.50 -11.85
N ALA A 62 1.63 -15.14 -10.94
CA ALA A 62 1.64 -16.60 -10.75
C ALA A 62 0.90 -17.37 -11.85
N ARG A 63 -0.06 -16.75 -12.53
CA ARG A 63 -0.78 -17.34 -13.68
C ARG A 63 -0.03 -17.17 -15.00
N ARG A 64 1.29 -17.37 -14.99
CA ARG A 64 2.16 -17.31 -16.17
C ARG A 64 2.49 -18.70 -16.68
#